data_AF-A0A3D5GGP1-F1
#
_entry.id   AF-A0A3D5GGP1-F1
#
_cell.length_a   1.000
_cell.length_b   1.000
_cell.length_c   1.000
_cell.angle_alpha   90.00
_cell.angle_beta   90.00
_cell.angle_gamma   90.00
#
_symmetry.space_group_name_H-M   'P 1'
#
loop_
_entity.id
_entity.type
_entity.pdbx_description
1 polymer ?
#
loop_
_entity_poly.entity_id
_entity_poly.type
_entity_poly.pdbx_seq_one_letter_code
_entity_poly.pdbx_strand_id
1 'polypeptide(L)'
;TSTEPVVPSANVRPGSHVALVGSYSTARREVAPDLLTRSSVFVDNRGAAAEEAGDLILAAKVEKWSFDRIVGDLAELCLGTVGRTSDDEVTLFKSVGLAVWDLIVAGSVVQANR
;
A
#
# COMPACT_ATOMS: atom_id res chain seq x y z
N THR A 1 13.94 5.80 -4.59
CA THR A 1 13.02 4.71 -4.99
C THR A 1 13.38 4.23 -6.37
N SER A 2 13.17 2.93 -6.63
CA SER A 2 13.70 2.21 -7.79
C SER A 2 12.68 2.15 -8.95
N THR A 3 13.17 2.03 -10.18
CA THR A 3 12.35 1.69 -11.37
C THR A 3 12.17 0.17 -11.53
N GLU A 4 12.99 -0.61 -10.82
CA GLU A 4 12.94 -2.07 -10.80
C GLU A 4 12.55 -2.59 -9.41
N PRO A 5 11.83 -3.73 -9.32
CA PRO A 5 11.50 -4.36 -8.06
C PRO A 5 12.74 -4.63 -7.21
N VAL A 6 12.72 -4.16 -5.96
CA VAL A 6 13.82 -4.37 -4.99
C VAL A 6 13.50 -5.49 -3.99
N VAL A 7 12.23 -5.86 -3.86
CA VAL A 7 11.78 -7.01 -3.07
C VAL A 7 11.28 -8.12 -4.01
N PRO A 8 12.08 -9.17 -4.23
CA PRO A 8 11.62 -10.36 -4.92
C PRO A 8 10.52 -11.03 -4.13
N SER A 9 9.43 -11.39 -4.81
CA SER A 9 8.31 -12.08 -4.19
C SER A 9 8.73 -13.36 -3.47
N ALA A 10 9.65 -14.17 -4.04
CA ALA A 10 10.15 -15.40 -3.42
C ALA A 10 10.78 -15.20 -2.02
N ASN A 11 11.20 -13.98 -1.67
CA ASN A 11 11.78 -13.68 -0.36
C ASN A 11 10.72 -13.39 0.71
N VAL A 12 9.46 -13.20 0.33
CA VAL A 12 8.35 -12.96 1.25
C VAL A 12 7.71 -14.29 1.65
N ARG A 13 7.79 -14.63 2.94
CA ARG A 13 7.25 -15.87 3.49
C ARG A 13 5.74 -15.76 3.75
N PRO A 14 4.99 -16.87 3.82
CA PRO A 14 3.64 -16.88 4.36
C PRO A 14 3.57 -16.15 5.71
N GLY A 15 2.46 -15.46 5.96
CA GLY A 15 2.22 -14.67 7.17
C GLY A 15 2.86 -13.29 7.20
N SER A 16 3.73 -12.96 6.24
CA SER A 16 4.42 -11.67 6.21
C SER A 16 3.44 -10.49 6.04
N HIS A 17 3.76 -9.38 6.69
CA HIS A 17 3.19 -8.07 6.38
C HIS A 17 4.23 -7.23 5.64
N VAL A 18 3.84 -6.62 4.53
CA VAL A 18 4.71 -5.80 3.67
C VAL A 18 4.14 -4.39 3.61
N ALA A 19 4.90 -3.41 4.07
CA ALA A 19 4.54 -1.99 3.96
C ALA A 19 5.33 -1.34 2.81
N LEU A 20 4.60 -0.85 1.81
CA LEU A 20 5.15 -0.14 0.66
C LEU A 20 4.83 1.35 0.78
N VAL A 21 5.87 2.18 0.90
CA VAL A 21 5.74 3.63 1.15
C VAL A 21 6.50 4.45 0.12
N GLY A 22 7.46 3.86 -0.60
CA GLY A 22 8.44 4.61 -1.37
C GLY A 22 7.97 5.05 -2.76
N SER A 23 6.99 4.36 -3.37
CA SER A 23 6.49 4.78 -4.68
C SER A 23 5.30 5.75 -4.58
N TYR A 24 5.57 7.04 -4.83
CA TYR A 24 4.61 8.13 -5.05
C TYR A 24 4.63 8.64 -6.52
N SER A 25 5.17 7.82 -7.42
CA SER A 25 5.32 8.14 -8.84
C SER A 25 4.86 6.97 -9.69
N THR A 26 4.11 7.26 -10.75
CA THR A 26 3.53 6.26 -11.66
C THR A 26 4.55 5.37 -12.38
N ALA A 27 5.84 5.73 -12.36
CA ALA A 27 6.92 5.00 -13.02
C ALA A 27 7.80 4.18 -12.07
N ARG A 28 7.56 4.24 -10.75
CA ARG A 28 8.40 3.56 -9.75
C ARG A 28 7.66 2.39 -9.12
N ARG A 29 8.41 1.34 -8.79
CA ARG A 29 7.89 0.15 -8.10
C ARG A 29 8.95 -0.42 -7.16
N GLU A 30 8.50 -0.91 -6.02
CA GLU A 30 9.31 -1.52 -4.97
C GLU A 30 9.20 -3.05 -5.03
N VAL A 31 8.07 -3.57 -5.50
CA VAL A 31 7.77 -5.01 -5.51
C VAL A 31 7.52 -5.54 -6.91
N ALA A 32 7.71 -6.86 -7.03
CA ALA A 32 7.29 -7.58 -8.21
C ALA A 32 5.76 -7.79 -8.19
N PRO A 33 5.12 -7.88 -9.36
CA PRO A 33 3.65 -7.91 -9.49
C PRO A 33 3.02 -9.22 -8.99
N ASP A 34 3.79 -10.29 -9.00
CA ASP A 34 3.39 -11.58 -8.45
C ASP A 34 3.22 -11.51 -6.92
N LEU A 35 3.95 -10.62 -6.24
CA LEU A 35 3.72 -10.34 -4.82
C LEU A 35 2.36 -9.67 -4.59
N LEU A 36 1.98 -8.72 -5.44
CA LEU A 36 0.63 -8.10 -5.39
C LEU A 36 -0.48 -9.11 -5.68
N THR A 37 -0.21 -10.09 -6.54
CA THR A 37 -1.20 -11.10 -6.94
C THR A 37 -1.50 -12.10 -5.82
N ARG A 38 -0.50 -12.42 -4.99
CA ARG A 38 -0.63 -13.41 -3.90
C ARG A 38 -0.81 -12.80 -2.51
N SER A 39 -0.92 -11.48 -2.41
CA SER A 39 -1.15 -10.78 -1.16
C SER A 39 -2.55 -10.15 -1.13
N SER A 40 -3.07 -9.99 0.08
CA SER A 40 -4.21 -9.10 0.32
C SER A 40 -3.70 -7.67 0.34
N VAL A 41 -4.11 -6.88 -0.65
CA VAL A 41 -3.65 -5.50 -0.82
C VAL A 41 -4.60 -4.54 -0.11
N PHE A 42 -4.03 -3.73 0.76
CA PHE A 42 -4.67 -2.62 1.44
C PHE A 42 -3.97 -1.32 1.06
N VAL A 43 -4.70 -0.21 1.08
CA VAL A 43 -4.16 1.11 0.72
C VAL A 43 -4.46 2.15 1.79
N ASP A 44 -3.73 3.27 1.79
CA ASP A 44 -4.11 4.43 2.60
C ASP A 44 -5.43 5.06 2.11
N ASN A 45 -5.54 5.31 0.81
CA ASN A 45 -6.73 5.81 0.14
C ASN A 45 -6.83 5.25 -1.28
N ARG A 46 -8.01 4.75 -1.66
CA ARG A 46 -8.24 4.13 -2.98
C ARG A 46 -8.03 5.10 -4.15
N GLY A 47 -8.50 6.34 -4.02
CA GLY A 47 -8.36 7.35 -5.07
C GLY A 47 -6.91 7.75 -5.27
N ALA A 48 -6.22 8.12 -4.19
CA ALA A 48 -4.81 8.48 -4.24
C ALA A 48 -3.93 7.32 -4.74
N ALA A 49 -4.21 6.09 -4.32
CA ALA A 49 -3.50 4.91 -4.83
C ALA A 49 -3.70 4.69 -6.34
N ALA A 50 -4.90 4.95 -6.87
CA ALA A 50 -5.17 4.84 -8.30
C ALA A 50 -4.40 5.87 -9.15
N GLU A 51 -4.08 7.03 -8.56
CA GLU A 51 -3.40 8.13 -9.25
C GLU A 51 -1.86 8.07 -9.07
N GLU A 52 -1.38 7.63 -7.91
CA GLU A 52 0.02 7.83 -7.50
C GLU A 52 0.79 6.53 -7.19
N ALA A 53 0.11 5.42 -6.89
CA ALA A 53 0.78 4.19 -6.48
C ALA A 53 1.37 3.45 -7.69
N GLY A 54 2.59 3.80 -8.08
CA GLY A 54 3.28 3.19 -9.23
C GLY A 54 3.35 1.67 -9.20
N ASP A 55 3.50 1.06 -8.00
CA ASP A 55 3.43 -0.40 -7.81
C ASP A 55 2.13 -0.99 -8.38
N LEU A 56 0.99 -0.36 -8.08
CA LEU A 56 -0.35 -0.83 -8.47
C LEU A 56 -0.69 -0.42 -9.91
N ILE A 57 -0.34 0.80 -10.31
CA ILE A 57 -0.61 1.34 -11.64
C ILE A 57 0.15 0.57 -12.72
N LEU A 58 1.43 0.25 -12.48
CA LEU A 58 2.21 -0.55 -13.42
C LEU A 58 1.68 -1.98 -13.47
N ALA A 59 1.36 -2.58 -12.31
CA ALA A 59 0.77 -3.91 -12.26
C ALA A 59 -0.56 -3.99 -13.02
N ALA A 60 -1.42 -2.98 -12.92
CA ALA A 60 -2.69 -2.94 -13.64
C ALA A 60 -2.55 -2.75 -15.16
N LYS A 61 -1.46 -2.12 -15.63
CA LYS A 61 -1.23 -1.84 -17.05
C LYS A 61 -0.65 -3.02 -17.82
N VAL A 62 0.27 -3.75 -17.20
CA VAL A 62 1.13 -4.72 -17.90
C VAL A 62 0.91 -6.15 -17.40
N GLU A 63 0.33 -6.33 -16.21
CA GLU A 63 0.17 -7.62 -15.56
C GLU A 63 -1.31 -7.86 -15.20
N LYS A 64 -1.69 -9.12 -14.94
CA LYS A 64 -3.09 -9.52 -14.68
C LYS A 64 -3.58 -9.10 -13.27
N TRP A 65 -3.39 -7.83 -12.91
CA TRP A 65 -3.82 -7.23 -11.64
C TRP A 65 -4.83 -6.11 -11.90
N SER A 66 -5.74 -5.83 -10.95
CA SER A 66 -6.74 -4.76 -11.04
C SER A 66 -6.90 -4.10 -9.68
N PHE A 67 -7.24 -2.81 -9.68
CA PHE A 67 -7.62 -2.07 -8.47
C PHE A 67 -8.82 -2.68 -7.74
N ASP A 68 -9.66 -3.47 -8.42
CA ASP A 68 -10.75 -4.23 -7.78
C ASP A 68 -10.26 -5.29 -6.79
N ARG A 69 -8.94 -5.61 -6.81
CA ARG A 69 -8.31 -6.52 -5.85
C ARG A 69 -7.92 -5.85 -4.54
N ILE A 70 -8.10 -4.54 -4.40
CA ILE A 70 -7.89 -3.86 -3.12
C ILE A 70 -8.95 -4.34 -2.15
N VAL A 71 -8.50 -5.00 -1.08
CA VAL A 71 -9.37 -5.57 -0.03
C VAL A 71 -9.98 -4.47 0.82
N GLY A 72 -9.20 -3.42 1.11
CA GLY A 72 -9.58 -2.39 2.06
C GLY A 72 -8.72 -1.13 1.98
N ASP A 73 -9.21 -0.03 2.54
CA ASP A 73 -8.38 1.14 2.84
C ASP A 73 -8.12 1.30 4.35
N LEU A 74 -7.32 2.31 4.71
CA LEU A 74 -6.94 2.56 6.09
C LEU A 74 -8.14 2.90 6.98
N ALA A 75 -9.20 3.52 6.45
CA ALA A 75 -10.39 3.81 7.23
C ALA A 75 -11.13 2.51 7.60
N GLU A 76 -11.31 1.60 6.65
CA GLU A 76 -11.91 0.29 6.89
C GLU A 76 -11.07 -0.58 7.83
N LEU A 77 -9.74 -0.55 7.70
CA LEU A 77 -8.82 -1.22 8.62
C LEU A 77 -8.98 -0.69 10.06
N CYS A 78 -9.03 0.63 10.23
CA CYS A 78 -9.23 1.26 11.54
C CYS A 78 -10.60 0.93 12.15
N LEU A 79 -11.63 0.74 11.31
CA LEU A 79 -12.96 0.32 11.73
C LEU A 79 -13.08 -1.19 11.98
N GLY A 80 -12.06 -1.97 11.62
CA GLY A 80 -12.06 -3.43 11.74
C GLY A 80 -13.06 -4.14 10.81
N THR A 81 -13.51 -3.47 9.74
CA THR A 81 -14.42 -4.08 8.75
C THR A 81 -13.68 -4.98 7.76
N VAL A 82 -12.37 -4.78 7.65
CA VAL A 82 -11.44 -5.57 6.83
C VAL A 82 -10.16 -5.79 7.61
N GLY A 83 -9.36 -6.78 7.20
CA GLY A 83 -8.08 -7.06 7.83
C GLY A 83 -7.54 -8.42 7.40
N ARG A 84 -6.53 -8.88 8.12
CA ARG A 84 -5.98 -10.23 7.98
C ARG A 84 -7.05 -11.27 8.35
N THR A 85 -7.15 -12.30 7.53
CA THR A 85 -8.09 -13.41 7.63
C THR A 85 -7.44 -14.75 7.99
N SER A 86 -6.11 -14.89 7.85
CA SER A 86 -5.37 -16.07 8.30
C SER A 86 -3.91 -15.79 8.67
N ASP A 87 -3.31 -16.69 9.45
CA ASP A 87 -1.92 -16.58 9.90
C ASP A 87 -0.91 -16.69 8.75
N ASP A 88 -1.22 -17.47 7.71
CA ASP A 88 -0.35 -17.66 6.54
C ASP A 88 -0.54 -16.59 5.45
N GLU A 89 -1.54 -15.71 5.60
CA GLU A 89 -1.82 -14.67 4.63
C GLU A 89 -0.64 -13.70 4.46
N VAL A 90 -0.29 -13.36 3.23
CA VAL A 90 0.60 -12.23 2.97
C VAL A 90 -0.25 -10.98 2.88
N THR A 91 -0.02 -10.01 3.74
CA THR A 91 -0.71 -8.72 3.69
C THR A 91 0.22 -7.66 3.16
N LEU A 92 -0.29 -6.78 2.31
CA LEU A 92 0.48 -5.70 1.71
C LEU A 92 -0.27 -4.39 1.92
N PHE A 93 0.35 -3.43 2.60
CA PHE A 93 -0.18 -2.08 2.75
C PHE A 93 0.60 -1.13 1.84
N LYS A 94 -0.10 -0.46 0.93
CA LYS A 94 0.49 0.55 0.04
C LYS A 94 0.06 1.95 0.48
N SER A 95 1.04 2.78 0.78
CA SER A 95 0.87 4.20 1.10
C SER A 95 1.48 5.06 0.00
N VAL A 96 0.78 6.13 -0.36
CA VAL A 96 1.28 7.23 -1.20
C VAL A 96 1.44 8.52 -0.40
N GLY A 97 0.81 8.59 0.78
CA GLY A 97 0.84 9.76 1.65
C GLY A 97 -0.33 10.69 1.36
N LEU A 98 -0.99 11.17 2.42
CA LEU A 98 -2.09 12.12 2.33
C LEU A 98 -1.78 13.34 3.19
N ALA A 99 -1.97 14.53 2.63
CA ALA A 99 -1.71 15.79 3.31
C ALA A 99 -2.49 15.97 4.63
N VAL A 100 -3.61 15.24 4.80
CA VAL A 100 -4.38 15.24 6.05
C VAL A 100 -3.56 14.70 7.23
N TRP A 101 -2.67 13.73 6.99
CA TRP A 101 -1.80 13.18 8.04
C TRP A 101 -0.84 14.24 8.55
N ASP A 102 -0.24 15.01 7.64
CA ASP A 102 0.67 16.11 7.97
C ASP A 102 -0.06 17.20 8.77
N LEU A 103 -1.28 17.55 8.35
CA LEU A 103 -2.08 18.56 9.04
C LEU A 103 -2.44 18.16 10.47
N ILE A 104 -2.81 16.90 10.69
CA ILE A 104 -3.13 16.37 12.04
C ILE A 104 -1.89 16.45 12.94
N VAL A 105 -0.72 16.02 12.42
CA VAL A 105 0.54 16.07 13.18
C VAL A 105 0.93 17.53 13.48
N ALA A 106 0.90 18.41 12.47
CA ALA A 106 1.22 19.82 12.64
C ALA A 106 0.29 20.51 13.66
N GLY A 107 -1.02 20.24 13.58
CA GLY A 107 -1.99 20.74 14.54
C GLY A 107 -1.72 20.27 15.97
N SER A 108 -1.38 18.98 16.13
CA SER A 108 -1.03 18.40 17.44
C SER A 108 0.22 19.04 18.03
N VAL A 109 1.24 19.28 17.21
CA VAL A 109 2.47 19.98 17.63
C VAL A 109 2.17 21.42 18.05
N VAL A 110 1.36 22.16 17.30
CA VAL A 110 0.97 23.53 17.67
C VAL A 110 0.20 23.55 18.99
N GLN A 111 -0.72 22.60 19.20
CA GLN A 111 -1.49 22.51 20.45
C GLN A 111 -0.61 22.18 21.65
N ALA A 112 0.36 21.27 21.50
CA ALA A 112 1.25 20.87 22.60
C ALA A 112 2.24 21.96 23.03
N ASN A 113 2.44 23.00 22.19
CA ASN A 113 3.33 24.13 22.45
C ASN A 113 2.57 25.43 22.75
N ARG A 114 1.27 25.34 23.04
CA ARG A 114 0.46 26.42 23.63
C ARG A 114 0.32 26.21 25.13
#